data_AF-K1T2A1-F1
#
_entry.id   AF-K1T2A1-F1
#
_cell.length_a   1.000
_cell.length_b   1.000
_cell.length_c   1.000
_cell.angle_alpha   90.00
_cell.angle_beta   90.00
_cell.angle_gamma   90.00
#
_symmetry.space_group_name_H-M   'P 1'
#
loop_
_entity.id
_entity.type
_entity.pdbx_description
1 polymer ?
#
loop_
_entity_poly.entity_id
_entity_poly.type
_entity_poly.pdbx_seq_one_letter_code
_entity_poly.pdbx_strand_id
1 'polypeptide(L)'
;EQCCLAGARETGIYRLSIPTGGGKTLASLNFALHHALKTGKHRIIYVIPYLSITTQTAKTFRDVLGLNADSDVLLEHYSTAGMQRSADVADNASSEFEDAGEHQRKLAAERWDNPIIVTTMVEFLETVMSARGTKLRKFHNMADSVIIFDEIQSLPMNTINLFNEIV
;
A
#
# COMPACT_ATOMS: atom_id res chain seq x y z
N GLU A 1 0.98 21.44 -3.10
CA GLU A 1 2.12 22.26 -2.64
C GLU A 1 2.41 22.10 -1.15
N GLN A 2 1.49 22.43 -0.24
CA GLN A 2 1.72 22.32 1.22
C GLN A 2 2.19 20.93 1.70
N CYS A 3 1.62 19.85 1.18
CA CYS A 3 2.04 18.48 1.52
C CYS A 3 3.44 18.12 1.02
N CYS A 4 3.86 18.68 -0.13
CA CYS A 4 5.23 18.52 -0.64
C CYS A 4 6.23 19.20 0.31
N LEU A 5 5.95 20.44 0.71
CA LEU A 5 6.77 21.17 1.69
C LEU A 5 6.81 20.46 3.06
N ALA A 6 5.67 19.93 3.50
CA ALA A 6 5.59 19.17 4.75
C ALA A 6 6.41 17.87 4.71
N GLY A 7 6.69 17.31 3.53
CA GLY A 7 7.55 16.13 3.38
C GLY A 7 8.97 16.35 3.91
N ALA A 8 9.43 17.61 4.03
CA ALA A 8 10.74 17.93 4.58
C ALA A 8 10.83 17.88 6.13
N ARG A 9 9.72 17.63 6.82
CA ARG A 9 9.70 17.49 8.28
C ARG A 9 10.45 16.24 8.73
N GLU A 10 10.83 16.18 10.00
CA GLU A 10 11.49 15.02 10.62
C GLU A 10 10.58 13.78 10.62
N THR A 11 11.14 12.59 10.81
CA THR A 11 10.33 11.37 10.89
C THR A 11 9.46 11.39 12.16
N GLY A 12 8.16 11.13 12.01
CA GLY A 12 7.21 11.13 13.11
C GLY A 12 5.78 10.84 12.65
N ILE A 13 4.81 10.97 13.57
CA ILE A 13 3.40 10.73 13.30
C ILE A 13 2.73 12.05 12.93
N TYR A 14 2.05 12.07 11.78
CA TYR A 14 1.38 13.25 11.25
C TYR A 14 -0.10 12.96 10.97
N ARG A 15 -0.93 14.01 11.10
CA ARG A 15 -2.34 13.96 10.75
C ARG A 15 -2.66 14.91 9.62
N LEU A 16 -3.25 14.40 8.55
CA LEU A 16 -3.79 15.18 7.44
C LEU A 16 -5.31 15.31 7.60
N SER A 17 -5.77 16.50 7.98
CA SER A 17 -7.19 16.82 8.16
C SER A 17 -7.70 17.64 6.97
N ILE A 18 -8.20 16.95 5.95
CA ILE A 18 -8.84 17.54 4.77
C ILE A 18 -10.23 16.90 4.64
N PRO A 19 -11.30 17.66 4.31
CA PRO A 19 -12.61 17.08 4.07
C PRO A 19 -12.60 16.08 2.92
N THR A 20 -13.52 15.12 2.94
CA THR A 20 -13.74 14.17 1.83
C THR A 20 -13.90 14.91 0.51
N GLY A 21 -13.26 14.41 -0.55
CA GLY A 21 -13.22 15.08 -1.85
C GLY A 21 -12.14 16.17 -1.99
N GLY A 22 -11.44 16.55 -0.91
CA GLY A 22 -10.37 17.55 -0.95
C GLY A 22 -9.00 17.03 -1.46
N GLY A 23 -8.96 15.89 -2.13
CA GLY A 23 -7.72 15.34 -2.71
C GLY A 23 -6.74 14.73 -1.70
N LYS A 24 -7.22 14.25 -0.55
CA LYS A 24 -6.41 13.67 0.52
C LYS A 24 -5.48 12.54 0.03
N THR A 25 -5.99 11.67 -0.84
CA THR A 25 -5.24 10.54 -1.41
C THR A 25 -3.98 11.00 -2.13
N LEU A 26 -4.08 11.93 -3.10
CA LEU A 26 -2.91 12.46 -3.81
C LEU A 26 -2.04 13.34 -2.93
N ALA A 27 -2.64 14.11 -2.02
CA ALA A 27 -1.90 14.95 -1.09
C ALA A 27 -1.00 14.12 -0.16
N SER A 28 -1.52 13.02 0.36
CA SER A 28 -0.79 12.08 1.23
C SER A 28 0.30 11.32 0.45
N LEU A 29 0.03 10.85 -0.76
CA LEU A 29 1.06 10.26 -1.62
C LEU A 29 2.20 11.25 -1.92
N ASN A 30 1.85 12.50 -2.26
CA ASN A 30 2.83 13.55 -2.53
C ASN A 30 3.71 13.84 -1.30
N PHE A 31 3.11 13.90 -0.11
CA PHE A 31 3.87 13.99 1.14
C PHE A 31 4.82 12.80 1.30
N ALA A 32 4.32 11.58 1.12
CA ALA A 32 5.10 10.37 1.36
C ALA A 32 6.29 10.22 0.41
N LEU A 33 6.12 10.55 -0.88
CA LEU A 33 7.20 10.54 -1.86
C LEU A 33 8.32 11.52 -1.47
N HIS A 34 7.96 12.76 -1.12
CA HIS A 34 8.94 13.77 -0.72
C HIS A 34 9.60 13.42 0.61
N HIS A 35 8.83 12.91 1.57
CA HIS A 35 9.36 12.48 2.86
C HIS A 35 10.34 11.31 2.70
N ALA A 36 9.99 10.32 1.87
CA ALA A 36 10.85 9.18 1.59
C ALA A 36 12.17 9.60 0.96
N LEU A 37 12.11 10.47 -0.07
CA LEU A 37 13.31 11.02 -0.70
C LEU A 37 14.18 11.82 0.29
N LYS A 38 13.58 12.61 1.18
CA LYS A 38 14.31 13.45 2.14
C LYS A 38 14.96 12.65 3.26
N THR A 39 14.28 11.62 3.76
CA THR A 39 14.68 10.86 4.95
C THR A 39 15.33 9.52 4.63
N GLY A 40 15.46 9.18 3.33
CA GLY A 40 16.05 7.93 2.87
C GLY A 40 15.16 6.71 3.09
N LYS A 41 13.85 6.91 3.32
CA LYS A 41 12.89 5.79 3.44
C LYS A 41 12.72 5.13 2.08
N HIS A 42 12.65 3.81 2.08
CA HIS A 42 12.68 3.01 0.85
C HIS A 42 11.30 2.65 0.33
N ARG A 43 10.27 2.72 1.20
CA ARG A 43 8.93 2.22 0.86
C ARG A 43 7.82 3.16 1.31
N ILE A 44 6.71 3.08 0.59
CA ILE A 44 5.44 3.71 0.94
C ILE A 44 4.39 2.62 1.05
N ILE A 45 3.79 2.48 2.23
CA ILE A 45 2.72 1.51 2.49
C ILE A 45 1.43 2.29 2.68
N TYR A 46 0.52 2.17 1.72
CA TYR A 46 -0.78 2.83 1.72
C TYR A 46 -1.85 1.85 2.21
N VAL A 47 -2.39 2.11 3.39
CA VAL A 47 -3.34 1.23 4.09
C VAL A 47 -4.75 1.81 3.98
N ILE A 48 -5.65 1.07 3.33
CA ILE A 48 -7.04 1.48 3.09
C ILE A 48 -7.98 0.60 3.92
N PRO A 49 -9.04 1.16 4.53
CA PRO A 49 -9.93 0.38 5.39
C PRO A 49 -10.89 -0.53 4.60
N TYR A 50 -11.33 -0.13 3.40
CA TYR A 50 -12.31 -0.88 2.59
C TYR A 50 -11.76 -1.30 1.23
N LEU A 51 -12.02 -2.57 0.87
CA LEU A 51 -11.62 -3.19 -0.40
C LEU A 51 -12.18 -2.45 -1.62
N SER A 52 -13.42 -1.96 -1.57
CA SER A 52 -14.11 -1.32 -2.70
C SER A 52 -13.43 -0.06 -3.25
N ILE A 53 -12.62 0.62 -2.44
CA ILE A 53 -11.90 1.85 -2.82
C ILE A 53 -10.43 1.55 -3.20
N THR A 54 -9.98 0.32 -2.93
CA THR A 54 -8.57 -0.05 -3.06
C THR A 54 -8.12 -0.10 -4.52
N THR A 55 -8.93 -0.72 -5.40
CA THR A 55 -8.65 -0.81 -6.85
C THR A 55 -8.62 0.56 -7.53
N GLN A 56 -9.53 1.47 -7.12
CA GLN A 56 -9.55 2.84 -7.64
C GLN A 56 -8.31 3.64 -7.21
N THR A 57 -7.87 3.45 -5.95
CA THR A 57 -6.69 4.12 -5.43
C THR A 57 -5.43 3.63 -6.14
N ALA A 58 -5.28 2.32 -6.31
CA ALA A 58 -4.15 1.75 -7.04
C ALA A 58 -4.12 2.20 -8.51
N LYS A 59 -5.27 2.24 -9.19
CA LYS A 59 -5.38 2.81 -10.55
C LYS A 59 -4.94 4.28 -10.57
N THR A 60 -5.47 5.09 -9.65
CA THR A 60 -5.10 6.51 -9.52
C THR A 60 -3.60 6.70 -9.33
N PHE A 61 -2.97 5.85 -8.52
CA PHE A 61 -1.52 5.89 -8.30
C PHE A 61 -0.75 5.52 -9.55
N ARG A 62 -1.17 4.48 -10.29
CA ARG A 62 -0.54 4.14 -11.57
C ARG A 62 -0.63 5.28 -12.57
N ASP A 63 -1.81 5.87 -12.71
CA ASP A 63 -2.05 6.97 -13.65
C ASP A 63 -1.16 8.18 -13.33
N VAL A 64 -1.08 8.58 -12.06
CA VAL A 64 -0.29 9.75 -11.63
C VAL A 64 1.22 9.49 -11.68
N LEU A 65 1.65 8.25 -11.46
CA LEU A 65 3.06 7.87 -11.49
C LEU A 65 3.53 7.43 -12.89
N GLY A 66 2.63 7.37 -13.89
CA GLY A 66 2.95 6.90 -15.24
C GLY A 66 3.39 5.45 -15.28
N LEU A 67 2.82 4.59 -14.42
CA LEU A 67 3.18 3.18 -14.32
C LEU A 67 2.32 2.32 -15.23
N ASN A 68 2.97 1.43 -15.99
CA ASN A 68 2.30 0.41 -16.78
C ASN A 68 1.72 -0.69 -15.88
N ALA A 69 0.79 -1.49 -16.41
CA ALA A 69 0.14 -2.58 -15.67
C ALA A 69 1.14 -3.63 -15.13
N ASP A 70 2.25 -3.82 -15.83
CA ASP A 70 3.33 -4.78 -15.51
C ASP A 70 4.47 -4.17 -14.67
N SER A 71 4.29 -2.96 -14.14
CA SER A 71 5.31 -2.33 -13.32
C SER A 71 5.39 -2.96 -11.93
N ASP A 72 6.59 -3.41 -11.54
CA ASP A 72 6.92 -3.86 -10.18
C ASP A 72 7.10 -2.70 -9.18
N VAL A 73 6.76 -1.46 -9.54
CA VAL A 73 6.83 -0.33 -8.61
C VAL A 73 5.66 -0.33 -7.62
N LEU A 74 4.47 -0.72 -8.08
CA LEU A 74 3.23 -0.68 -7.29
C LEU A 74 2.62 -2.07 -7.13
N LEU A 75 2.63 -2.55 -5.89
CA LEU A 75 1.99 -3.79 -5.48
C LEU A 75 0.60 -3.53 -4.90
N GLU A 76 -0.38 -4.28 -5.38
CA GLU A 76 -1.71 -4.39 -4.77
C GLU A 76 -1.77 -5.68 -3.95
N HIS A 77 -1.80 -5.59 -2.62
CA HIS A 77 -1.88 -6.76 -1.75
C HIS A 77 -3.12 -6.70 -0.86
N TYR A 78 -4.17 -7.39 -1.30
CA TYR A 78 -5.40 -7.62 -0.56
C TYR A 78 -6.11 -8.85 -1.12
N SER A 79 -6.99 -9.47 -0.32
CA SER A 79 -7.66 -10.76 -0.61
C SER A 79 -8.22 -10.90 -2.03
N THR A 80 -8.72 -9.81 -2.64
CA THR A 80 -9.34 -9.82 -3.97
C THR A 80 -8.38 -9.45 -5.12
N ALA A 81 -7.19 -8.90 -4.82
CA ALA A 81 -6.26 -8.40 -5.84
C ALA A 81 -5.78 -9.52 -6.80
N GLY A 82 -5.55 -10.73 -6.28
CA GLY A 82 -5.17 -11.89 -7.10
C GLY A 82 -6.31 -12.45 -7.96
N MET A 83 -7.56 -12.22 -7.57
CA MET A 83 -8.74 -12.82 -8.22
C MET A 83 -9.32 -11.98 -9.36
N GLN A 84 -9.13 -10.65 -9.34
CA GLN A 84 -9.61 -9.76 -10.41
C GLN A 84 -8.76 -9.85 -11.67
N ARG A 85 -7.43 -10.00 -11.56
CA ARG A 85 -6.57 -10.09 -12.75
C ARG A 85 -6.65 -11.44 -13.48
N SER A 86 -6.94 -12.52 -12.76
CA SER A 86 -7.23 -13.82 -13.40
C SER A 86 -8.49 -13.78 -14.28
N ALA A 87 -9.42 -12.86 -14.01
CA ALA A 87 -10.61 -12.67 -14.82
C ALA A 87 -10.36 -11.76 -16.04
N ASP A 88 -9.54 -10.72 -15.91
CA ASP A 88 -9.22 -9.78 -17.00
C ASP A 88 -8.24 -10.36 -18.06
N VAL A 89 -7.45 -11.38 -17.69
CA VAL A 89 -6.43 -12.00 -18.56
C VAL A 89 -6.95 -13.24 -19.29
N ALA A 90 -8.14 -13.75 -18.93
CA ALA A 90 -8.72 -14.96 -19.53
C ALA A 90 -9.04 -14.85 -21.03
N ASP A 91 -8.98 -13.65 -21.63
CA ASP A 91 -9.34 -13.41 -23.03
C ASP A 91 -8.16 -13.32 -24.02
N ASN A 92 -6.88 -13.36 -23.62
CA ASN A 92 -5.75 -13.31 -24.59
C ASN A 92 -4.47 -14.05 -24.14
N ALA A 93 -4.34 -15.32 -24.56
CA ALA A 93 -3.14 -16.17 -24.72
C ALA A 93 -1.78 -15.78 -24.09
N SER A 94 -1.20 -16.59 -23.19
CA SER A 94 -0.13 -17.61 -23.43
C SER A 94 0.47 -18.16 -22.12
N SER A 95 0.43 -19.48 -21.95
CA SER A 95 0.46 -20.17 -20.64
C SER A 95 1.81 -20.29 -19.90
N GLU A 96 2.94 -19.86 -20.48
CA GLU A 96 4.27 -20.00 -19.83
C GLU A 96 4.80 -18.70 -19.22
N PHE A 97 4.48 -17.54 -19.80
CA PHE A 97 4.88 -16.23 -19.24
C PHE A 97 3.96 -15.79 -18.08
N GLU A 98 2.70 -16.21 -18.10
CA GLU A 98 1.72 -15.95 -17.04
C GLU A 98 2.15 -16.58 -15.70
N ASP A 99 2.67 -17.81 -15.72
CA ASP A 99 3.09 -18.56 -14.53
C ASP A 99 4.29 -17.88 -13.82
N ALA A 100 5.28 -17.41 -14.59
CA ALA A 100 6.44 -16.71 -14.04
C ALA A 100 6.08 -15.34 -13.43
N GLY A 101 5.21 -14.56 -14.11
CA GLY A 101 4.75 -13.27 -13.61
C GLY A 101 3.83 -13.38 -12.39
N GLU A 102 2.95 -14.39 -12.35
CA GLU A 102 2.13 -14.69 -11.16
C GLU A 102 2.99 -15.16 -9.98
N HIS A 103 3.99 -16.01 -10.23
CA HIS A 103 4.93 -16.45 -9.20
C HIS A 103 5.71 -15.29 -8.59
N GLN A 104 6.28 -14.40 -9.43
CA GLN A 104 7.01 -13.22 -8.98
C GLN A 104 6.13 -12.27 -8.15
N ARG A 105 4.88 -12.04 -8.58
CA ARG A 105 3.91 -11.22 -7.82
C ARG A 105 3.52 -11.85 -6.49
N LYS A 106 3.37 -13.18 -6.43
CA LYS A 106 3.09 -13.88 -5.18
C LYS A 106 4.25 -13.78 -4.20
N LEU A 107 5.49 -13.92 -4.68
CA LEU A 107 6.69 -13.69 -3.87
C LEU A 107 6.79 -12.24 -3.37
N ALA A 108 6.51 -11.28 -4.24
CA ALA A 108 6.48 -9.86 -3.89
C ALA A 108 5.38 -9.57 -2.84
N ALA A 109 4.20 -10.18 -2.97
CA ALA A 109 3.14 -10.11 -1.97
C ALA A 109 3.57 -10.69 -0.61
N GLU A 110 4.28 -11.82 -0.59
CA GLU A 110 4.81 -12.43 0.62
C GLU A 110 5.90 -11.59 1.31
N ARG A 111 6.59 -10.72 0.57
CA ARG A 111 7.73 -9.95 1.08
C ARG A 111 7.42 -8.47 1.29
N TRP A 112 6.50 -7.86 0.56
CA TRP A 112 6.34 -6.40 0.50
C TRP A 112 7.66 -5.71 0.08
N ASP A 113 8.29 -6.19 -0.98
CA ASP A 113 9.57 -5.68 -1.47
C ASP A 113 9.43 -4.50 -2.46
N ASN A 114 8.25 -4.31 -3.06
CA ASN A 114 7.97 -3.20 -3.96
C ASN A 114 8.08 -1.81 -3.27
N PRO A 115 8.50 -0.76 -4.00
CA PRO A 115 8.58 0.60 -3.47
C PRO A 115 7.25 1.15 -2.94
N ILE A 116 6.14 0.85 -3.61
CA ILE A 116 4.80 1.30 -3.21
C ILE A 116 3.90 0.08 -3.04
N ILE A 117 3.28 -0.03 -1.87
CA ILE A 117 2.38 -1.13 -1.52
C ILE A 117 1.02 -0.52 -1.17
N VAL A 118 -0.02 -0.94 -1.87
CA VAL A 118 -1.42 -0.62 -1.55
C VAL A 118 -2.04 -1.86 -0.92
N THR A 119 -2.49 -1.73 0.32
CA THR A 119 -3.01 -2.85 1.10
C THR A 119 -4.21 -2.45 1.95
N THR A 120 -4.82 -3.40 2.64
CA THR A 120 -5.95 -3.14 3.53
C THR A 120 -5.51 -3.09 4.99
N MET A 121 -6.33 -2.45 5.83
CA MET A 121 -6.11 -2.45 7.28
C MET A 121 -6.05 -3.87 7.87
N VAL A 122 -6.89 -4.78 7.37
CA VAL A 122 -6.88 -6.19 7.81
C VAL A 122 -5.54 -6.85 7.47
N GLU A 123 -5.06 -6.71 6.24
CA GLU A 123 -3.78 -7.29 5.81
C GLU A 123 -2.59 -6.68 6.58
N PHE A 124 -2.65 -5.38 6.87
CA PHE A 124 -1.67 -4.69 7.70
C PHE A 124 -1.64 -5.24 9.12
N LEU A 125 -2.79 -5.29 9.80
CA LEU A 125 -2.88 -5.80 11.18
C LEU A 125 -2.49 -7.27 11.25
N GLU A 126 -2.94 -8.09 10.29
CA GLU A 126 -2.53 -9.49 10.20
C GLU A 126 -1.03 -9.67 9.98
N THR A 127 -0.39 -8.73 9.28
CA THR A 127 1.06 -8.76 9.06
C THR A 127 1.81 -8.44 10.35
N VAL A 128 1.41 -7.40 11.07
CA VAL A 128 2.09 -6.95 12.29
C VAL A 128 1.82 -7.88 13.48
N MET A 129 0.60 -8.42 13.59
CA MET A 129 0.18 -9.24 14.74
C MET A 129 0.43 -10.75 14.55
N SER A 130 0.98 -11.17 13.41
CA SER A 130 1.16 -12.59 13.14
C SER A 130 2.44 -13.16 13.75
N ALA A 131 2.29 -14.27 14.47
CA ALA A 131 3.42 -15.10 14.90
C ALA A 131 3.92 -16.09 13.83
N ARG A 132 3.30 -16.13 12.63
CA ARG A 132 3.70 -17.01 11.53
C ARG A 132 4.86 -16.41 10.75
N GLY A 133 5.95 -17.18 10.60
CA GLY A 133 7.17 -16.75 9.90
C GLY A 133 6.96 -16.27 8.46
N THR A 134 5.96 -16.78 7.75
CA THR A 134 5.62 -16.32 6.38
C THR A 134 5.09 -14.89 6.35
N LYS A 135 4.30 -14.46 7.34
CA LYS A 135 3.82 -13.07 7.44
C LYS A 135 4.88 -12.13 8.02
N LEU A 136 5.74 -12.63 8.92
CA LEU A 136 6.87 -11.86 9.46
C LEU A 136 7.90 -11.44 8.38
N ARG A 137 7.94 -12.13 7.23
CA ARG A 137 8.72 -11.68 6.08
C ARG A 137 8.27 -10.33 5.53
N LYS A 138 7.04 -9.89 5.74
CA LYS A 138 6.63 -8.53 5.35
C LYS A 138 7.13 -7.50 6.35
N PHE A 139 7.18 -7.86 7.62
CA PHE A 139 7.50 -6.96 8.73
C PHE A 139 8.87 -6.28 8.58
N HIS A 140 9.90 -7.01 8.15
CA HIS A 140 11.23 -6.39 7.94
C HIS A 140 11.21 -5.31 6.85
N ASN A 141 10.34 -5.42 5.85
CA ASN A 141 10.20 -4.42 4.80
C ASN A 141 9.32 -3.23 5.21
N MET A 142 8.64 -3.31 6.35
CA MET A 142 7.98 -2.15 6.97
C MET A 142 9.01 -1.23 7.65
N ALA A 143 10.20 -1.74 7.96
CA ALA A 143 11.31 -0.88 8.38
C ALA A 143 11.66 0.10 7.25
N ASP A 144 12.00 1.33 7.65
CA ASP A 144 12.30 2.42 6.73
C ASP A 144 11.21 2.67 5.67
N SER A 145 9.95 2.54 6.09
CA SER A 145 8.80 2.89 5.27
C SER A 145 8.09 4.16 5.77
N VAL A 146 7.37 4.81 4.86
CA VAL A 146 6.33 5.79 5.16
C VAL A 146 4.99 5.06 5.10
N ILE A 147 4.31 4.94 6.24
CA ILE A 147 3.01 4.26 6.33
C ILE A 147 1.90 5.32 6.35
N ILE A 148 0.95 5.18 5.43
CA ILE A 148 -0.20 6.07 5.32
C ILE A 148 -1.45 5.27 5.66
N PHE A 149 -2.14 5.68 6.72
CA PHE A 149 -3.47 5.17 7.05
C PHE A 149 -4.52 6.11 6.48
N ASP A 150 -5.18 5.68 5.40
CA ASP A 150 -6.30 6.43 4.86
C ASP A 150 -7.59 6.08 5.61
N GLU A 151 -8.51 7.05 5.65
CA GLU A 151 -9.82 6.93 6.30
C GLU A 151 -9.81 6.19 7.66
N ILE A 152 -8.79 6.45 8.49
CA ILE A 152 -8.58 5.73 9.77
C ILE A 152 -9.80 5.73 10.70
N GLN A 153 -10.67 6.74 10.57
CA GLN A 153 -11.92 6.82 11.32
C GLN A 153 -12.93 5.71 10.98
N SER A 154 -12.74 4.99 9.88
CA SER A 154 -13.59 3.85 9.49
C SER A 154 -13.07 2.50 9.99
N LEU A 155 -12.04 2.51 10.86
CA LEU A 155 -11.55 1.32 11.52
C LEU A 155 -12.64 0.71 12.43
N PRO A 156 -12.90 -0.60 12.36
CA PRO A 156 -13.84 -1.25 13.28
C PRO A 156 -13.45 -1.03 14.74
N MET A 157 -14.43 -0.73 15.60
CA MET A 157 -14.21 -0.40 17.02
C MET A 157 -13.41 -1.47 17.77
N ASN A 158 -13.65 -2.75 17.45
CA ASN A 158 -12.95 -3.89 18.06
C ASN A 158 -11.46 -3.99 17.66
N THR A 159 -11.03 -3.30 16.61
CA THR A 159 -9.62 -3.28 16.16
C THR A 159 -8.83 -2.06 16.61
N ILE A 160 -9.47 -1.08 17.26
CA ILE A 160 -8.80 0.18 17.69
C ILE A 160 -7.68 -0.10 18.69
N ASN A 161 -7.90 -0.98 19.66
CA ASN A 161 -6.88 -1.29 20.66
C ASN A 161 -5.64 -1.91 20.00
N LEU A 162 -5.83 -2.82 19.04
CA LEU A 162 -4.73 -3.43 18.29
C LEU A 162 -3.94 -2.39 17.50
N PHE A 163 -4.64 -1.45 16.87
CA PHE A 163 -4.00 -0.37 16.12
C PHE A 163 -3.15 0.52 17.04
N ASN A 164 -3.67 0.90 18.21
CA ASN A 164 -2.97 1.75 19.17
C ASN A 164 -1.76 1.09 19.84
N GLU A 165 -1.71 -0.25 19.89
CA GLU A 165 -0.52 -0.97 20.38
C GLU A 165 0.63 -0.96 19.36
N ILE A 166 0.31 -0.78 18.08
CA ILE A 166 1.27 -0.85 16.97
C ILE A 166 1.87 0.52 16.62
N VAL A 167 1.05 1.57 16.66
CA VAL A 167 1.40 2.94 16.20
C VAL A 167 1.74 3.83 17.37
#